data_AF-A0A933F1A5-F1
#
_entry.id   AF-A0A933F1A5-F1
#
_cell.length_a   1.000
_cell.length_b   1.000
_cell.length_c   1.000
_cell.angle_alpha   90.00
_cell.angle_beta   90.00
_cell.angle_gamma   90.00
#
_symmetry.space_group_name_H-M   'P 1'
#
loop_
_entity.id
_entity.type
_entity.pdbx_description
1 polymer ?
#
loop_
_entity_poly.entity_id
_entity_poly.type
_entity_poly.pdbx_seq_one_letter_code
_entity_poly.pdbx_strand_id
1 'polypeptide(L)'
;MAIDVREGIGIAFQAIQTNKLRSFLTVLGVIIGVTSIMAIVSIIEGLNRDMKSQIAAIGSDVLYIRPFRPGAFVGGFPDSLRRRKWFTIEDAEAIRRSCP
;
A
#
# COMPACT_ATOMS: atom_id res chain seq x y z
N MET A 1 3.29 46.76 14.32
CA MET A 1 2.85 45.38 13.98
C MET A 1 3.46 44.32 14.89
N ALA A 2 4.79 44.22 15.05
CA ALA A 2 5.41 43.22 15.93
C ALA A 2 5.07 43.36 17.44
N ILE A 3 4.81 44.60 17.91
CA ILE A 3 4.47 44.89 19.31
C ILE A 3 3.08 44.32 19.66
N ASP A 4 2.14 44.37 18.71
CA ASP A 4 0.77 43.87 18.83
C ASP A 4 0.74 42.33 18.96
N VAL A 5 1.55 41.63 18.15
CA VAL A 5 1.68 40.17 18.23
C VAL A 5 2.23 39.73 19.59
N ARG A 6 3.21 40.45 20.15
CA ARG A 6 3.79 40.14 21.46
C ARG A 6 2.77 40.31 22.59
N GLU A 7 1.95 41.35 22.52
CA GLU A 7 0.87 41.59 23.47
C GLU A 7 -0.24 40.54 23.33
N GLY A 8 -0.63 40.19 22.10
CA GLY A 8 -1.59 39.13 21.82
C GLY A 8 -1.16 37.75 22.34
N ILE A 9 0.12 37.39 22.21
CA ILE A 9 0.67 36.16 22.81
C ILE A 9 0.57 36.20 24.34
N GLY A 10 0.86 37.35 24.96
CA GLY A 10 0.73 37.54 26.41
C GLY A 10 -0.70 37.30 26.89
N ILE A 11 -1.69 37.90 26.22
CA ILE A 11 -3.12 37.75 26.53
C ILE A 11 -3.57 36.30 26.34
N ALA A 12 -3.16 35.64 25.26
CA ALA A 12 -3.50 34.23 25.00
C ALA A 12 -2.96 33.29 26.08
N PHE A 13 -1.70 33.50 26.52
CA PHE A 13 -1.09 32.69 27.57
C PHE A 13 -1.79 32.86 28.91
N GLN A 14 -2.20 34.09 29.23
CA GLN A 14 -2.96 34.39 30.44
C GLN A 14 -4.34 33.72 30.40
N ALA A 15 -5.03 33.73 29.26
CA ALA A 15 -6.32 33.07 29.07
C ALA A 15 -6.26 31.54 29.25
N ILE A 16 -5.19 30.89 28.75
CA ILE A 16 -4.95 29.45 28.96
C ILE A 16 -4.75 29.14 30.45
N GLN A 17 -4.01 29.97 31.17
CA GLN A 17 -3.78 29.78 32.60
C GLN A 17 -5.04 30.02 33.46
N THR A 18 -5.95 30.91 33.04
CA THR A 18 -7.24 31.12 33.72
C THR A 18 -8.18 29.92 33.57
N ASN A 19 -8.16 29.23 32.42
CA ASN A 19 -9.08 28.13 32.10
C ASN A 19 -8.38 26.78 31.91
N LYS A 20 -7.54 26.39 32.88
CA LYS A 20 -6.66 25.20 32.81
C LYS A 20 -7.39 23.91 32.38
N LEU A 21 -8.55 23.61 32.96
CA LEU A 21 -9.30 22.40 32.64
C LEU A 21 -9.82 22.39 31.20
N ARG A 22 -10.38 23.51 30.75
CA ARG A 22 -10.92 23.62 29.38
C ARG A 22 -9.80 23.51 28.36
N SER A 23 -8.72 24.28 28.53
CA SER A 23 -7.58 24.25 27.63
C SER A 23 -6.88 22.88 27.62
N PHE A 24 -6.79 22.21 28.77
CA PHE A 24 -6.22 20.85 28.85
C PHE A 24 -7.07 19.84 28.08
N LEU A 25 -8.38 19.81 28.31
CA LEU A 25 -9.28 18.85 27.66
C LEU A 25 -9.34 19.06 26.13
N THR A 26 -9.27 20.30 25.66
CA THR A 26 -9.23 20.57 24.21
C THR A 26 -7.94 20.08 23.57
N VAL A 27 -6.80 20.31 24.22
CA VAL A 27 -5.50 19.83 23.72
C VAL A 27 -5.42 18.31 23.76
N LEU A 28 -5.91 17.69 24.84
CA LEU A 28 -5.94 16.24 24.99
C LEU A 28 -6.78 15.57 23.89
N GLY A 29 -7.94 16.14 23.55
CA GLY A 29 -8.78 15.64 22.46
C GLY A 29 -8.08 15.66 21.11
N VAL A 30 -7.38 16.76 20.78
CA VAL A 30 -6.61 16.87 19.54
C VAL A 30 -5.47 15.86 19.50
N ILE A 31 -4.75 15.67 20.61
CA ILE A 31 -3.66 14.68 20.69
C ILE A 31 -4.19 13.27 20.41
N ILE A 32 -5.27 12.84 21.08
CA ILE A 32 -5.85 11.50 20.89
C ILE A 32 -6.35 11.33 19.45
N GLY A 33 -6.96 12.36 18.87
CA GLY A 33 -7.44 12.33 17.49
C GLY A 33 -6.31 12.15 16.48
N VAL A 34 -5.26 12.97 16.59
CA VAL A 34 -4.12 12.93 15.67
C VAL A 34 -3.28 11.66 15.85
N THR A 35 -3.11 11.17 17.07
CA THR A 35 -2.34 9.93 17.30
C THR A 35 -3.07 8.70 16.76
N SER A 36 -4.40 8.63 16.91
CA SER A 36 -5.21 7.52 16.39
C SER A 36 -5.17 7.44 14.86
N ILE A 37 -5.30 8.59 14.17
CA ILE A 37 -5.22 8.61 12.71
C ILE A 37 -3.81 8.30 12.21
N MET A 38 -2.77 8.84 12.86
CA MET A 38 -1.38 8.53 12.51
C MET A 38 -1.06 7.04 12.68
N ALA A 39 -1.58 6.39 13.73
CA ALA A 39 -1.41 4.96 13.95
C ALA A 39 -2.02 4.14 12.82
N ILE A 40 -3.27 4.42 12.43
CA ILE A 40 -3.95 3.69 11.35
C ILE A 40 -3.24 3.92 10.01
N VAL A 41 -2.82 5.15 9.71
CA VAL A 41 -2.09 5.46 8.47
C VAL A 41 -0.78 4.68 8.40
N SER A 42 0.00 4.65 9.49
CA SER A 42 1.24 3.87 9.56
C SER A 42 1.02 2.38 9.30
N ILE A 43 -0.04 1.81 9.89
CA ILE A 43 -0.42 0.41 9.66
C ILE A 43 -0.78 0.17 8.19
N ILE A 44 -1.60 1.03 7.59
CA ILE A 44 -2.02 0.92 6.19
C ILE A 44 -0.83 1.02 5.25
N GLU A 45 0.08 1.97 5.48
CA GLU A 45 1.27 2.13 4.67
C GLU A 45 2.23 0.94 4.82
N GLY A 46 2.40 0.43 6.04
CA GLY A 46 3.19 -0.77 6.32
C GLY A 46 2.62 -1.99 5.60
N LEU A 47 1.32 -2.21 5.70
CA LEU A 47 0.63 -3.29 5.00
C LEU A 47 0.74 -3.14 3.48
N ASN A 48 0.54 -1.95 2.93
CA ASN A 48 0.69 -1.71 1.50
C ASN A 48 2.11 -2.00 1.00
N ARG A 49 3.14 -1.67 1.79
CA ARG A 49 4.53 -2.01 1.47
C ARG A 49 4.75 -3.52 1.49
N ASP A 50 4.22 -4.22 2.48
CA ASP A 50 4.34 -5.66 2.60
C ASP A 50 3.55 -6.41 1.52
N MET A 51 2.33 -5.99 1.21
CA MET A 51 1.58 -6.55 0.09
C MET A 51 2.29 -6.31 -1.25
N LYS A 52 2.88 -5.13 -1.45
CA LYS A 52 3.70 -4.87 -2.64
C LYS A 52 4.94 -5.76 -2.71
N SER A 53 5.62 -6.02 -1.59
CA SER A 53 6.80 -6.90 -1.58
C SER A 53 6.41 -8.35 -1.85
N GLN A 54 5.32 -8.83 -1.27
CA GLN A 54 4.79 -10.17 -1.51
C GLN A 54 4.31 -10.34 -2.96
N ILE A 55 3.60 -9.35 -3.51
CA ILE A 55 3.17 -9.37 -4.92
C ILE A 55 4.38 -9.27 -5.86
N ALA A 56 5.38 -8.44 -5.54
CA ALA A 56 6.62 -8.37 -6.31
C ALA A 56 7.40 -9.69 -6.28
N ALA A 57 7.37 -10.41 -5.14
CA ALA A 57 7.94 -11.75 -5.01
C ALA A 57 7.16 -12.81 -5.80
N ILE A 58 5.84 -12.63 -5.99
CA ILE A 58 5.02 -13.45 -6.90
C ILE A 58 5.30 -13.08 -8.38
N GLY A 59 5.85 -11.90 -8.62
CA GLY A 59 6.56 -11.56 -9.86
C GLY A 59 6.00 -10.33 -10.55
N SER A 60 6.65 -9.17 -10.33
CA SER A 60 6.59 -8.08 -11.30
C SER A 60 7.37 -8.40 -12.59
N ASP A 61 8.23 -9.43 -12.57
CA ASP A 61 9.06 -9.93 -13.68
C ASP A 61 8.85 -11.42 -14.01
N VAL A 62 7.75 -12.04 -13.57
CA VAL A 62 7.49 -13.47 -13.82
C VAL A 62 6.42 -13.65 -14.90
N LEU A 63 6.81 -14.14 -16.07
CA LEU A 63 5.91 -14.50 -17.17
C LEU A 63 5.53 -15.98 -17.10
N TYR A 64 4.27 -16.26 -16.75
CA TYR A 64 3.74 -17.63 -16.75
C TYR A 64 3.27 -18.05 -18.16
N ILE A 65 4.00 -18.98 -18.79
CA ILE A 65 3.65 -19.52 -20.10
C ILE A 65 2.98 -20.89 -19.93
N ARG A 66 1.76 -21.03 -20.44
CA ARG A 66 0.99 -22.29 -20.44
C ARG A 66 0.47 -22.61 -21.84
N PRO A 67 0.40 -23.89 -22.25
CA PRO A 67 -0.02 -24.26 -23.59
C PRO A 67 -1.53 -24.09 -23.83
N PHE A 68 -2.29 -23.83 -22.77
CA PHE A 68 -3.73 -23.59 -22.77
C PHE A 68 -4.06 -22.34 -21.94
N ARG A 69 -5.15 -21.64 -22.32
CA ARG A 69 -5.63 -20.47 -21.57
C ARG A 69 -6.20 -20.90 -20.21
N PRO A 70 -5.95 -20.14 -19.12
CA PRO A 70 -6.65 -20.36 -17.86
C PRO A 70 -8.15 -20.13 -18.04
N GLY A 71 -8.98 -21.10 -17.66
CA GLY A 71 -10.44 -21.04 -17.77
C GLY A 71 -11.08 -22.43 -17.81
N ALA A 72 -12.34 -22.53 -17.39
CA ALA A 72 -13.10 -23.77 -17.47
C ALA A 72 -13.54 -24.01 -18.92
N PHE A 73 -13.04 -25.07 -19.53
CA PHE A 73 -13.53 -25.53 -20.83
C PHE A 73 -14.90 -26.19 -20.64
N VAL A 74 -15.97 -25.41 -20.81
CA VAL A 74 -17.33 -25.95 -20.81
C VAL A 74 -17.47 -26.89 -22.02
N GLY A 75 -17.56 -28.20 -21.77
CA GLY A 75 -17.61 -29.22 -22.81
C GLY A 75 -16.30 -29.99 -23.09
N GLY A 76 -15.24 -29.76 -22.30
CA GLY A 76 -13.96 -30.48 -22.44
C GLY A 76 -12.97 -29.80 -23.40
N PHE A 77 -11.74 -30.33 -23.45
CA PHE A 77 -10.68 -29.75 -24.28
C PHE A 77 -10.90 -30.07 -25.77
N PRO A 78 -10.94 -29.06 -26.66
CA PRO A 78 -10.89 -29.27 -28.11
C PRO A 78 -9.70 -30.15 -28.52
N ASP A 79 -9.88 -31.00 -29.53
CA ASP A 79 -8.82 -31.92 -30.00
C ASP A 79 -7.53 -31.20 -30.42
N SER A 80 -7.65 -29.96 -30.92
CA SER A 80 -6.52 -29.10 -31.27
C SER A 80 -5.67 -28.71 -30.05
N LEU A 81 -6.25 -28.65 -28.84
CA LEU A 81 -5.52 -28.40 -27.60
C LEU A 81 -4.92 -29.68 -27.02
N ARG A 82 -5.58 -30.84 -27.18
CA ARG A 82 -5.09 -32.14 -26.69
C ARG A 82 -3.84 -32.61 -27.43
N ARG A 83 -3.68 -32.21 -28.70
CA ARG A 83 -2.50 -32.52 -29.53
C ARG A 83 -1.39 -31.47 -29.42
N ARG A 84 -1.56 -30.40 -28.64
CA ARG A 84 -0.47 -29.43 -28.45
C ARG A 84 0.70 -30.10 -27.76
N LYS A 85 1.90 -29.93 -28.32
CA LYS A 85 3.13 -30.38 -27.71
C LYS A 85 3.34 -29.66 -26.37
N TRP A 86 3.77 -30.39 -25.36
CA TRP A 86 4.20 -29.82 -24.09
C TRP A 86 5.50 -29.04 -24.28
N PHE A 87 5.67 -27.98 -23.49
CA PHE A 87 6.92 -27.23 -23.49
C PHE A 87 8.06 -28.11 -23.01
N THR A 88 9.19 -27.95 -23.67
CA THR A 88 10.44 -28.63 -23.35
C THR A 88 11.42 -27.66 -22.69
N ILE A 89 12.45 -28.18 -22.02
CA ILE A 89 13.45 -27.33 -21.35
C ILE A 89 14.23 -26.50 -22.40
N GLU A 90 14.39 -27.04 -23.60
CA GLU A 90 15.01 -26.40 -24.75
C GLU A 90 14.24 -25.14 -25.17
N ASP A 91 12.91 -25.16 -25.10
CA ASP A 91 12.06 -24.00 -25.42
C ASP A 91 12.29 -22.86 -24.40
N ALA A 92 12.46 -23.20 -23.12
CA ALA A 92 12.76 -22.21 -22.08
C ALA A 92 14.13 -21.56 -22.30
N GLU A 93 15.12 -22.34 -22.74
CA GLU A 93 16.45 -21.83 -23.03
C GLU A 93 16.48 -20.98 -24.32
N ALA A 94 15.69 -21.32 -25.33
CA ALA A 94 15.52 -20.51 -26.54
C ALA A 94 14.93 -19.12 -26.23
N ILE A 95 13.94 -19.06 -25.34
CA ILE A 95 13.35 -17.78 -24.88
C ILE A 95 14.40 -16.94 -24.15
N ARG A 96 15.17 -17.54 -23.23
CA ARG A 96 16.24 -16.85 -22.49
C ARG A 96 17.32 -16.26 -23.40
N ARG A 97 17.59 -16.89 -24.55
CA ARG A 97 18.58 -16.39 -25.52
C ARG A 97 18.03 -15.30 -26.43
N SER A 98 16.72 -15.28 -26.66
CA SER A 98 16.07 -14.39 -27.65
C SER A 98 15.51 -13.11 -27.04
N CYS A 99 15.20 -13.12 -25.74
CA CYS A 99 14.78 -11.93 -25.00
C CYS A 99 15.90 -11.49 -24.04
N PRO A 100 16.57 -10.33 -24.28
CA PRO A 100 17.56 -9.76 -23.37
C PRO A 100 16.94 -9.16 -22.11
#